data_AF-A0A497LZG3-F1
#
_entry.id   AF-A0A497LZG3-F1
#
_cell.length_a   1.000
_cell.length_b   1.000
_cell.length_c   1.000
_cell.angle_alpha   90.00
_cell.angle_beta   90.00
_cell.angle_gamma   90.00
#
_symmetry.space_group_name_H-M   'P 1'
#
loop_
_entity.id
_entity.type
_entity.pdbx_description
1 polymer ?
#
loop_
_entity_poly.entity_id
_entity_poly.type
_entity_poly.pdbx_seq_one_letter_code
_entity_poly.pdbx_strand_id
1 'polypeptide(L)'
;MMAMNSKEYMAIALVILLLFFSTSPMIFYANPFWIKEGVYVEYSINDVSVITRQFKEEIENQTITIHVWVFDILNGSYSWRVLDVKDGLAKVEVNFAGWIEYRKGPRETEKIHTVFVNRTVIIYLNTSSREALLDGRNIGVVPWWFTDLKKGMAVSIGREPYKVVGWVWTDKLEIRTQVMDTLGWEIKFNETSFASYAAFGVDNLYGILLKVWGAYFDPVLSEMLISIAVELGANLPWGRRPEVVSLLIRGVPMEISSF
;
A
#
# COMPACT_ATOMS: atom_id res chain seq x y z
N MET A 1 -5.97 -18.76 -60.19
CA MET A 1 -6.00 -18.62 -58.72
C MET A 1 -6.81 -19.77 -58.16
N MET A 2 -6.17 -20.76 -57.51
CA MET A 2 -6.89 -21.80 -56.79
C MET A 2 -7.42 -21.20 -55.48
N ALA A 3 -8.74 -21.28 -55.27
CA ALA A 3 -9.34 -20.92 -54.01
C ALA A 3 -8.98 -21.99 -52.97
N MET A 4 -8.39 -21.57 -51.84
CA MET A 4 -8.13 -22.46 -50.71
C MET A 4 -9.42 -23.11 -50.22
N ASN A 5 -9.33 -24.36 -49.76
CA ASN A 5 -10.47 -25.06 -49.17
C ASN A 5 -10.65 -24.70 -47.68
N SER A 6 -11.81 -25.02 -47.12
CA SER A 6 -12.17 -24.66 -45.74
C SER A 6 -11.22 -25.24 -44.67
N LYS A 7 -10.57 -26.37 -44.94
CA LYS A 7 -9.60 -26.99 -44.02
C LYS A 7 -8.29 -26.22 -43.98
N GLU A 8 -7.84 -25.70 -45.13
CA GLU A 8 -6.64 -24.86 -45.24
C GLU A 8 -6.83 -23.53 -44.50
N TYR A 9 -8.01 -22.90 -44.61
CA TYR A 9 -8.33 -21.71 -43.82
C TYR A 9 -8.31 -21.98 -42.32
N MET A 10 -8.86 -23.11 -41.89
CA MET A 10 -8.89 -23.47 -40.47
C MET A 10 -7.49 -23.74 -39.91
N ALA A 11 -6.63 -24.40 -40.69
CA ALA A 11 -5.24 -24.65 -40.30
C ALA A 11 -4.45 -23.35 -40.18
N ILE A 12 -4.61 -22.42 -41.12
CA ILE A 12 -3.94 -21.11 -41.07
C ILE A 12 -4.46 -20.27 -39.90
N ALA A 13 -5.77 -20.26 -39.65
CA ALA A 13 -6.35 -19.58 -38.49
C ALA A 13 -5.82 -20.15 -37.17
N LEU A 14 -5.66 -21.47 -37.06
CA LEU A 14 -5.09 -22.12 -35.89
C LEU A 14 -3.61 -21.74 -35.68
N VAL A 15 -2.82 -21.70 -36.75
CA VAL A 15 -1.41 -21.28 -36.71
C VAL A 15 -1.29 -19.81 -36.30
N ILE A 16 -2.13 -18.93 -36.85
CA ILE A 16 -2.17 -17.51 -36.45
C ILE A 16 -2.57 -17.37 -34.99
N LEU A 17 -3.56 -18.12 -34.51
CA LEU A 17 -4.00 -18.12 -33.12
C LEU A 17 -2.85 -18.58 -32.19
N LEU A 18 -2.17 -19.66 -32.53
CA LEU A 18 -1.03 -20.19 -31.78
C LEU A 18 0.16 -19.22 -31.79
N LEU A 19 0.42 -18.54 -32.91
CA LEU A 19 1.41 -17.47 -33.01
C LEU A 19 1.02 -16.24 -32.20
N PHE A 20 -0.28 -15.90 -32.13
CA PHE A 20 -0.79 -14.84 -31.26
C PHE A 20 -0.61 -15.19 -29.78
N PHE A 21 -0.82 -16.45 -29.39
CA PHE A 21 -0.56 -16.90 -28.01
C PHE A 21 0.93 -17.05 -27.70
N SER A 22 1.80 -17.31 -28.68
CA SER A 22 3.25 -17.40 -28.48
C SER A 22 3.97 -16.05 -28.51
N THR A 23 3.39 -15.05 -29.18
CA THR A 23 3.92 -13.67 -29.28
C THR A 23 3.21 -12.67 -28.37
N SER A 24 2.07 -13.03 -27.81
CA SER A 24 1.56 -12.34 -26.63
C SER A 24 2.63 -12.51 -25.56
N PRO A 25 3.26 -11.44 -25.05
CA PRO A 25 4.05 -11.58 -23.85
C PRO A 25 3.07 -12.10 -22.80
N MET A 26 3.14 -13.39 -22.47
CA MET A 26 2.78 -13.80 -21.12
C MET A 26 3.60 -12.86 -20.26
N ILE A 27 2.92 -11.92 -19.61
CA ILE A 27 3.53 -11.08 -18.59
C ILE A 27 3.80 -12.05 -17.44
N PHE A 28 4.86 -12.83 -17.58
CA PHE A 28 5.54 -13.42 -16.46
C PHE A 28 6.04 -12.22 -15.68
N TYR A 29 5.29 -11.81 -14.66
CA TYR A 29 5.87 -11.04 -13.57
C TYR A 29 6.97 -11.93 -13.01
N ALA A 30 8.18 -11.78 -13.57
CA ALA A 30 9.33 -12.46 -13.04
C ALA A 30 9.40 -12.05 -11.57
N ASN A 31 9.36 -13.03 -10.67
CA ASN A 31 9.61 -12.77 -9.26
C ASN A 31 10.84 -11.87 -9.18
N PRO A 32 10.79 -10.74 -8.46
CA PRO A 32 11.95 -9.88 -8.31
C PRO A 32 13.11 -10.75 -7.85
N PHE A 33 14.14 -10.87 -8.70
CA PHE A 33 15.24 -11.84 -8.54
C PHE A 33 16.00 -11.65 -7.21
N TRP A 34 15.83 -10.46 -6.62
CA TRP A 34 16.45 -10.05 -5.39
C TRP A 34 15.66 -10.48 -4.14
N ILE A 35 14.38 -10.91 -4.24
CA ILE A 35 13.64 -11.48 -3.10
C ILE A 35 14.02 -12.94 -2.93
N LYS A 36 14.85 -13.21 -1.93
CA LYS A 36 15.36 -14.54 -1.56
C LYS A 36 15.56 -14.61 -0.04
N GLU A 37 15.72 -15.83 0.48
CA GLU A 37 16.03 -16.05 1.88
C GLU A 37 17.22 -15.20 2.35
N GLY A 38 17.09 -14.61 3.54
CA GLY A 38 18.10 -13.76 4.18
C GLY A 38 18.07 -12.28 3.77
N VAL A 39 17.29 -11.91 2.76
CA VAL A 39 17.09 -10.50 2.41
C VAL A 39 16.44 -9.77 3.59
N TYR A 40 17.04 -8.64 3.96
CA TYR A 40 16.60 -7.79 5.04
C TYR A 40 16.55 -6.34 4.57
N VAL A 41 15.45 -5.67 4.86
CA VAL A 41 15.28 -4.24 4.57
C VAL A 41 14.75 -3.57 5.82
N GLU A 42 15.32 -2.42 6.15
CA GLU A 42 14.89 -1.58 7.27
C GLU A 42 14.71 -0.15 6.78
N TYR A 43 13.59 0.44 7.16
CA TYR A 43 13.23 1.82 6.90
C TYR A 43 13.13 2.57 8.22
N SER A 44 13.57 3.83 8.22
CA SER A 44 13.21 4.76 9.28
C SER A 44 11.88 5.42 8.91
N ILE A 45 10.91 5.36 9.82
CA ILE A 45 9.58 5.98 9.67
C ILE A 45 9.44 6.98 10.81
N ASN A 46 9.59 8.26 10.50
CA ASN A 46 9.58 9.35 11.49
C ASN A 46 8.61 10.44 11.05
N ASP A 47 7.87 10.99 12.00
CA ASP A 47 6.85 12.02 11.78
C ASP A 47 5.87 11.64 10.65
N VAL A 48 5.40 10.39 10.68
CA VAL A 48 4.50 9.83 9.67
C VAL A 48 3.21 9.37 10.30
N SER A 49 2.11 9.77 9.66
CA SER A 49 0.77 9.31 9.98
C SER A 49 0.48 7.98 9.29
N VAL A 50 0.16 6.91 10.03
CA VAL A 50 -0.23 5.62 9.43
C VAL A 50 -1.74 5.50 9.26
N ILE A 51 -2.13 5.17 8.03
CA ILE A 51 -3.51 4.87 7.63
C ILE A 51 -3.86 3.48 8.13
N THR A 52 -4.95 3.33 8.90
CA THR A 52 -5.37 2.01 9.40
C THR A 52 -6.69 1.51 8.81
N ARG A 53 -7.67 2.38 8.50
CA ARG A 53 -8.94 1.97 7.88
C ARG A 53 -9.53 3.03 6.95
N GLN A 54 -10.33 2.55 6.01
CA GLN A 54 -11.22 3.34 5.17
C GLN A 54 -12.64 2.75 5.31
N PHE A 55 -13.67 3.55 5.15
CA PHE A 55 -15.03 3.07 4.96
C PHE A 55 -15.63 3.82 3.78
N LYS A 56 -16.47 3.15 3.00
CA LYS A 56 -17.31 3.79 2.00
C LYS A 56 -18.74 3.63 2.48
N GLU A 57 -19.44 4.74 2.62
CA GLU A 57 -20.83 4.80 3.03
C GLU A 57 -21.62 5.58 1.97
N GLU A 58 -22.75 5.05 1.53
CA GLU A 58 -23.64 5.77 0.63
C GLU A 58 -24.65 6.54 1.46
N ILE A 59 -24.57 7.87 1.39
CA ILE A 59 -25.53 8.77 2.01
C ILE A 59 -26.16 9.59 0.90
N GLU A 60 -27.48 9.51 0.75
CA GLU A 60 -28.25 10.35 -0.17
C GLU A 60 -27.72 10.35 -1.62
N ASN A 61 -27.44 9.15 -2.18
CA ASN A 61 -26.84 8.95 -3.51
C ASN A 61 -25.42 9.51 -3.69
N GLN A 62 -24.72 9.84 -2.59
CA GLN A 62 -23.32 10.20 -2.59
C GLN A 62 -22.51 9.12 -1.88
N THR A 63 -21.46 8.62 -2.53
CA THR A 63 -20.48 7.76 -1.87
C THR A 63 -19.55 8.65 -1.02
N ILE A 64 -19.76 8.65 0.29
CA ILE A 64 -18.86 9.26 1.24
C ILE A 64 -17.77 8.23 1.56
N THR A 65 -16.53 8.63 1.37
CA THR A 65 -15.41 7.84 1.88
C THR A 65 -14.97 8.43 3.21
N ILE A 66 -15.10 7.65 4.27
CA ILE A 66 -14.68 8.01 5.62
C ILE A 66 -13.29 7.44 5.85
N HIS A 67 -12.38 8.35 6.20
CA HIS A 67 -11.00 8.01 6.46
C HIS A 67 -10.79 7.91 7.97
N VAL A 68 -10.36 6.74 8.43
CA VAL A 68 -10.05 6.52 9.83
C VAL A 68 -8.53 6.55 10.02
N TRP A 69 -8.15 7.45 10.91
CA TRP A 69 -6.82 8.01 11.14
C TRP A 69 -6.64 8.11 12.67
N VAL A 70 -5.47 8.04 13.28
CA VAL A 70 -4.07 7.91 12.84
C VAL A 70 -3.33 7.29 14.03
N PHE A 71 -2.31 6.47 13.78
CA PHE A 71 -1.20 6.42 14.72
C PHE A 71 -0.09 7.27 14.14
N ASP A 72 0.24 8.35 14.85
CA ASP A 72 1.38 9.16 14.47
C ASP A 72 2.62 8.43 14.99
N ILE A 73 3.44 7.94 14.06
CA ILE A 73 4.75 7.41 14.37
C ILE A 73 5.66 8.62 14.49
N LEU A 74 6.09 8.91 15.72
CA LEU A 74 7.01 10.01 15.99
C LEU A 74 8.41 9.65 15.48
N ASN A 75 8.89 8.47 15.86
CA ASN A 75 10.17 7.94 15.44
C ASN A 75 10.15 6.42 15.60
N GLY A 76 10.52 5.71 14.54
CA GLY A 76 10.62 4.27 14.58
C GLY A 76 11.37 3.67 13.40
N SER A 77 11.64 2.38 13.52
CA SER A 77 12.06 1.53 12.42
C SER A 77 10.94 0.58 12.04
N TYR A 78 10.84 0.34 10.74
CA TYR A 78 9.99 -0.69 10.18
C TYR A 78 10.84 -1.53 9.25
N SER A 79 10.91 -2.83 9.53
CA SER A 79 11.81 -3.74 8.84
C SER A 79 11.11 -5.02 8.47
N TRP A 80 11.66 -5.70 7.47
CA TRP A 80 11.21 -7.02 7.08
C TRP A 80 12.38 -7.89 6.63
N ARG A 81 12.27 -9.18 6.91
CA ARG A 81 13.26 -10.20 6.60
C ARG A 81 12.59 -11.39 5.94
N VAL A 82 13.10 -11.78 4.77
CA VAL A 82 12.67 -13.00 4.10
C VAL A 82 13.30 -14.20 4.81
N LEU A 83 12.47 -15.05 5.40
CA LEU A 83 12.90 -16.24 6.14
C LEU A 83 12.98 -17.48 5.24
N ASP A 84 12.13 -17.57 4.22
CA ASP A 84 12.06 -18.68 3.28
C ASP A 84 11.30 -18.23 2.03
N VAL A 85 11.58 -18.84 0.87
CA VAL A 85 10.83 -18.61 -0.37
C VAL A 85 10.55 -19.95 -1.03
N LYS A 86 9.26 -20.28 -1.17
CA LYS A 86 8.82 -21.50 -1.82
C LYS A 86 7.68 -21.21 -2.79
N ASP A 87 7.81 -21.67 -4.03
CA ASP A 87 6.78 -21.57 -5.07
C ASP A 87 6.22 -20.14 -5.29
N GLY A 88 7.09 -19.12 -5.18
CA GLY A 88 6.69 -17.70 -5.33
C GLY A 88 5.98 -17.09 -4.12
N LEU A 89 5.95 -17.81 -2.99
CA LEU A 89 5.46 -17.33 -1.72
C LEU A 89 6.61 -17.23 -0.72
N ALA A 90 6.90 -16.01 -0.27
CA ALA A 90 7.93 -15.73 0.73
C ALA A 90 7.31 -15.75 2.13
N LYS A 91 7.94 -16.47 3.07
CA LYS A 91 7.67 -16.32 4.50
C LYS A 91 8.51 -15.13 5.00
N VAL A 92 7.86 -14.11 5.53
CA VAL A 92 8.52 -12.86 5.90
C VAL A 92 8.25 -12.52 7.36
N GLU A 93 9.32 -12.27 8.11
CA GLU A 93 9.26 -11.63 9.42
C GLU A 93 9.20 -10.13 9.23
N VAL A 94 8.22 -9.47 9.83
CA VAL A 94 8.05 -8.02 9.75
C VAL A 94 8.07 -7.47 11.16
N ASN A 95 8.88 -6.44 11.39
CA ASN A 95 9.04 -5.80 12.69
C ASN A 95 8.78 -4.30 12.59
N PHE A 96 8.06 -3.77 13.56
CA PHE A 96 7.91 -2.35 13.82
C PHE A 96 8.39 -2.07 15.24
N ALA A 97 9.32 -1.14 15.39
CA ALA A 97 9.80 -0.68 16.68
C ALA A 97 9.84 0.85 16.69
N GLY A 98 9.04 1.50 17.54
CA GLY A 98 8.96 2.96 17.53
C GLY A 98 8.03 3.54 18.58
N TRP A 99 8.11 4.87 18.69
CA TRP A 99 7.19 5.67 19.49
C TRP A 99 5.96 6.04 18.66
N ILE A 100 4.79 5.73 19.19
CA ILE A 100 3.51 6.09 18.59
C ILE A 100 2.72 7.01 19.51
N GLU A 101 1.98 7.94 18.92
CA GLU A 101 0.92 8.67 19.60
C GLU A 101 -0.44 8.01 19.35
N TYR A 102 -1.25 7.95 20.40
CA TYR A 102 -2.62 7.48 20.32
C TYR A 102 -3.52 8.26 21.29
N ARG A 103 -4.82 8.21 21.05
CA ARG A 103 -5.82 8.92 21.85
C ARG A 103 -6.63 7.96 22.71
N LYS A 104 -6.91 8.38 23.95
CA LYS A 104 -7.68 7.59 24.92
C LYS A 104 -8.52 8.49 25.83
N GLY A 105 -9.68 7.98 26.23
CA GLY A 105 -10.56 8.59 27.22
C GLY A 105 -11.88 9.14 26.63
N PRO A 106 -12.78 9.66 27.47
CA PRO A 106 -14.04 10.27 27.02
C PRO A 106 -13.80 11.43 26.06
N ARG A 107 -14.75 11.71 25.15
CA ARG A 107 -14.58 12.69 24.07
C ARG A 107 -14.21 14.09 24.57
N GLU A 108 -14.85 14.57 25.65
CA GLU A 108 -14.58 15.92 26.17
C GLU A 108 -13.23 16.03 26.90
N THR A 109 -12.59 14.90 27.21
CA THR A 109 -11.36 14.84 28.03
C THR A 109 -10.28 13.97 27.39
N GLU A 110 -10.39 13.73 26.08
CA GLU A 110 -9.48 12.86 25.34
C GLU A 110 -8.04 13.36 25.49
N LYS A 111 -7.14 12.45 25.88
CA LYS A 111 -5.72 12.76 26.03
C LYS A 111 -4.93 12.06 24.95
N ILE A 112 -3.89 12.75 24.49
CA ILE A 112 -2.84 12.16 23.66
C ILE A 112 -1.89 11.43 24.61
N HIS A 113 -1.60 10.19 24.25
CA HIS A 113 -0.67 9.32 24.93
C HIS A 113 0.43 8.91 23.97
N THR A 114 1.64 8.82 24.48
CA THR A 114 2.80 8.36 23.72
C THR A 114 3.29 7.06 24.33
N VAL A 115 3.57 6.05 23.50
CA VAL A 115 4.05 4.74 23.97
C VAL A 115 5.06 4.18 22.99
N PHE A 116 6.10 3.53 23.53
CA PHE A 116 7.02 2.75 22.72
C PHE A 116 6.44 1.36 22.48
N VAL A 117 6.45 0.94 21.22
CA VAL A 117 6.01 -0.38 20.82
C VAL A 117 7.11 -1.08 20.05
N ASN A 118 7.23 -2.39 20.28
CA ASN A 118 8.06 -3.27 19.48
C ASN A 118 7.22 -4.51 19.17
N ARG A 119 6.84 -4.67 17.91
CA ARG A 119 5.93 -5.71 17.45
C ARG A 119 6.55 -6.42 16.28
N THR A 120 6.53 -7.75 16.33
CA THR A 120 6.92 -8.61 15.22
C THR A 120 5.73 -9.46 14.81
N VAL A 121 5.53 -9.62 13.51
CA VAL A 121 4.56 -10.53 12.92
C VAL A 121 5.23 -11.36 11.83
N ILE A 122 4.68 -12.54 11.55
CA ILE A 122 5.06 -13.34 10.39
C ILE A 122 3.93 -13.24 9.37
N ILE A 123 4.28 -12.90 8.13
CA ILE A 123 3.35 -12.93 7.00
C ILE A 123 3.83 -13.91 5.93
N TYR A 124 2.93 -14.25 5.02
CA TYR A 124 3.28 -14.82 3.73
C TYR A 124 3.07 -13.76 2.64
N LEU A 125 4.02 -13.62 1.74
CA LEU A 125 4.05 -12.58 0.72
C LEU A 125 4.15 -13.23 -0.65
N ASN A 126 3.17 -12.96 -1.51
CA ASN A 126 3.27 -13.32 -2.92
C ASN A 126 4.31 -12.41 -3.58
N THR A 127 5.42 -13.00 -4.03
CA THR A 127 6.56 -12.24 -4.56
C THR A 127 6.29 -11.61 -5.92
N SER A 128 5.26 -12.05 -6.64
CA SER A 128 4.87 -11.48 -7.93
C SER A 128 3.82 -10.37 -7.79
N SER A 129 2.81 -10.56 -6.92
CA SER A 129 1.70 -9.61 -6.77
C SER A 129 1.88 -8.60 -5.63
N ARG A 130 2.85 -8.83 -4.73
CA ARG A 130 3.04 -8.09 -3.46
C ARG A 130 1.88 -8.26 -2.47
N GLU A 131 0.98 -9.21 -2.70
CA GLU A 131 -0.09 -9.48 -1.75
C GLU A 131 0.45 -10.15 -0.50
N ALA A 132 0.15 -9.55 0.65
CA ALA A 132 0.48 -10.07 1.97
C ALA A 132 -0.69 -10.86 2.54
N LEU A 133 -0.38 -11.97 3.19
CA LEU A 133 -1.28 -12.79 3.98
C LEU A 133 -0.82 -12.82 5.43
N LEU A 134 -1.72 -12.46 6.33
CA LEU A 134 -1.53 -12.56 7.78
C LEU A 134 -2.56 -13.56 8.32
N ASP A 135 -2.10 -14.59 9.02
CA ASP A 135 -2.94 -15.69 9.52
C ASP A 135 -3.83 -16.33 8.43
N GLY A 136 -3.29 -16.46 7.22
CA GLY A 136 -4.00 -17.04 6.06
C GLY A 136 -4.99 -16.10 5.37
N ARG A 137 -5.23 -14.90 5.91
CA ARG A 137 -6.10 -13.88 5.31
C ARG A 137 -5.26 -12.90 4.46
N ASN A 138 -5.65 -12.69 3.21
CA ASN A 138 -5.09 -11.61 2.38
C ASN A 138 -5.41 -10.24 3.00
N ILE A 139 -4.39 -9.50 3.42
CA ILE A 139 -4.49 -8.17 4.03
C ILE A 139 -4.27 -7.03 3.02
N GLY A 140 -3.65 -7.33 1.87
CA GLY A 140 -3.57 -6.44 0.72
C GLY A 140 -2.16 -6.37 0.12
N VAL A 141 -2.01 -5.50 -0.87
CA VAL A 141 -0.76 -5.28 -1.60
C VAL A 141 0.16 -4.34 -0.81
N VAL A 142 1.37 -4.77 -0.49
CA VAL A 142 2.35 -3.95 0.24
C VAL A 142 3.08 -2.96 -0.66
N PRO A 143 3.48 -1.77 -0.16
CA PRO A 143 4.21 -0.75 -0.92
C PRO A 143 5.74 -0.93 -0.88
N TRP A 144 6.25 -2.13 -0.57
CA TRP A 144 7.68 -2.35 -0.30
C TRP A 144 8.58 -2.24 -1.54
N TRP A 145 8.06 -2.61 -2.70
CA TRP A 145 8.71 -2.37 -3.98
C TRP A 145 7.70 -2.18 -5.11
N PHE A 146 8.14 -1.67 -6.24
CA PHE A 146 7.36 -1.53 -7.46
C PHE A 146 8.20 -1.92 -8.68
N THR A 147 7.62 -2.65 -9.63
CA THR A 147 8.33 -3.10 -10.84
C THR A 147 7.92 -2.28 -12.06
N ASP A 148 8.84 -2.16 -13.03
CA ASP A 148 8.59 -1.57 -14.35
C ASP A 148 7.95 -0.17 -14.35
N LEU A 149 8.34 0.65 -13.35
CA LEU A 149 7.79 1.98 -13.18
C LEU A 149 8.07 2.87 -14.40
N LYS A 150 7.05 3.63 -14.79
CA LYS A 150 7.11 4.66 -15.82
C LYS A 150 6.37 5.90 -15.34
N LYS A 151 6.85 7.08 -15.70
CA LYS A 151 6.16 8.34 -15.39
C LYS A 151 4.71 8.28 -15.91
N GLY A 152 3.77 8.67 -15.06
CA GLY A 152 2.33 8.63 -15.33
C GLY A 152 1.69 7.26 -15.14
N MET A 153 2.43 6.22 -14.74
CA MET A 153 1.86 4.92 -14.38
C MET A 153 1.09 5.01 -13.06
N ALA A 154 -0.08 4.38 -13.01
CA ALA A 154 -0.82 4.18 -11.77
C ALA A 154 -0.27 2.97 -11.01
N VAL A 155 -0.16 3.08 -9.69
CA VAL A 155 0.23 1.99 -8.79
C VAL A 155 -0.81 1.84 -7.71
N SER A 156 -1.14 0.60 -7.35
CA SER A 156 -2.12 0.30 -6.30
C SER A 156 -1.45 -0.30 -5.06
N ILE A 157 -1.95 0.09 -3.90
CA ILE A 157 -1.52 -0.39 -2.57
C ILE A 157 -2.77 -0.74 -1.76
N GLY A 158 -2.66 -1.77 -0.91
CA GLY A 158 -3.76 -2.33 -0.14
C GLY A 158 -4.65 -3.27 -0.94
N ARG A 159 -5.90 -3.42 -0.50
CA ARG A 159 -6.92 -4.29 -1.12
C ARG A 159 -8.25 -3.57 -1.14
N GLU A 160 -9.15 -3.95 -2.04
CA GLU A 160 -10.52 -3.44 -2.01
C GLU A 160 -11.21 -3.75 -0.66
N PRO A 161 -12.06 -2.84 -0.13
CA PRO A 161 -12.41 -1.51 -0.66
C PRO A 161 -11.42 -0.41 -0.24
N TYR A 162 -10.29 -0.78 0.37
CA TYR A 162 -9.25 0.07 0.96
C TYR A 162 -8.04 0.29 0.05
N LYS A 163 -8.23 0.12 -1.26
CA LYS A 163 -7.15 0.20 -2.25
C LYS A 163 -6.86 1.66 -2.57
N VAL A 164 -5.62 2.07 -2.36
CA VAL A 164 -5.17 3.43 -2.69
C VAL A 164 -4.44 3.40 -4.03
N VAL A 165 -4.77 4.34 -4.91
CA VAL A 165 -4.13 4.50 -6.22
C VAL A 165 -3.19 5.71 -6.19
N GLY A 166 -1.90 5.45 -6.33
CA GLY A 166 -0.85 6.44 -6.53
C GLY A 166 -0.44 6.55 -8.01
N TRP A 167 0.29 7.60 -8.35
CA TRP A 167 0.79 7.89 -9.69
C TRP A 167 2.28 8.19 -9.62
N VAL A 168 3.04 7.59 -10.53
CA VAL A 168 4.47 7.88 -10.69
C VAL A 168 4.65 9.29 -11.26
N TRP A 169 5.10 10.22 -10.41
CA TRP A 169 5.16 11.64 -10.71
C TRP A 169 6.45 12.04 -11.43
N THR A 170 7.60 11.58 -10.93
CA THR A 170 8.93 11.88 -11.50
C THR A 170 9.88 10.69 -11.32
N ASP A 171 10.89 10.62 -12.17
CA ASP A 171 12.00 9.65 -12.20
C ASP A 171 13.34 10.25 -11.73
N LYS A 172 13.31 11.53 -11.33
CA LYS A 172 14.48 12.34 -10.96
C LYS A 172 14.43 12.78 -9.51
N LEU A 173 13.76 12.02 -8.65
CA LEU A 173 13.72 12.34 -7.22
C LEU A 173 15.08 12.03 -6.62
N GLU A 174 15.79 13.03 -6.12
CA GLU A 174 16.98 12.81 -5.31
C GLU A 174 16.58 12.34 -3.91
N ILE A 175 16.98 11.13 -3.56
CA ILE A 175 16.69 10.50 -2.27
C ILE A 175 18.01 10.32 -1.53
N ARG A 176 18.14 11.04 -0.41
CA ARG A 176 19.24 10.86 0.53
C ARG A 176 18.91 9.71 1.47
N THR A 177 19.77 8.70 1.49
CA THR A 177 19.69 7.58 2.45
C THR A 177 20.87 7.65 3.42
N GLN A 178 20.88 6.77 4.42
CA GLN A 178 22.02 6.67 5.35
C GLN A 178 23.29 6.08 4.69
N VAL A 179 23.14 5.40 3.55
CA VAL A 179 24.23 4.68 2.88
C VAL A 179 24.76 5.47 1.68
N MET A 180 23.86 5.95 0.84
CA MET A 180 24.21 6.76 -0.33
C MET A 180 23.03 7.61 -0.81
N ASP A 181 23.34 8.69 -1.51
CA ASP A 181 22.36 9.43 -2.29
C ASP A 181 22.05 8.67 -3.58
N THR A 182 20.79 8.62 -3.98
CA THR A 182 20.35 7.95 -5.21
C THR A 182 19.27 8.74 -5.91
N LEU A 183 19.13 8.52 -7.21
CA LEU A 183 17.93 8.91 -7.94
C LEU A 183 16.86 7.84 -7.78
N GLY A 184 15.61 8.28 -7.75
CA GLY A 184 14.46 7.44 -7.53
C GLY A 184 13.21 7.94 -8.21
N TRP A 185 12.17 7.12 -8.13
CA TRP A 185 10.83 7.47 -8.55
C TRP A 185 10.06 8.07 -7.38
N GLU A 186 9.33 9.15 -7.64
CA GLU A 186 8.35 9.70 -6.70
C GLU A 186 6.96 9.17 -7.07
N ILE A 187 6.28 8.58 -6.11
CA ILE A 187 4.88 8.14 -6.23
C ILE A 187 4.04 9.10 -5.38
N LYS A 188 3.11 9.81 -6.02
CA LYS A 188 2.16 10.70 -5.34
C LYS A 188 0.76 10.16 -5.45
N PHE A 189 -0.05 10.40 -4.44
CA PHE A 189 -1.47 10.10 -4.52
C PHE A 189 -2.24 11.32 -5.00
N ASN A 190 -3.32 11.08 -5.74
CA ASN A 190 -4.14 12.16 -6.27
C ASN A 190 -4.79 12.95 -5.13
N GLU A 191 -5.13 14.21 -5.35
CA GLU A 191 -5.82 15.07 -4.37
C GLU A 191 -7.18 14.50 -3.93
N THR A 192 -7.81 13.71 -4.80
CA THR A 192 -9.05 12.99 -4.50
C THR A 192 -8.83 11.72 -3.69
N SER A 193 -7.58 11.30 -3.48
CA SER A 193 -7.21 10.26 -2.55
C SER A 193 -7.02 10.88 -1.16
N PHE A 194 -7.40 10.17 -0.13
CA PHE A 194 -7.14 10.58 1.26
C PHE A 194 -5.67 10.52 1.67
N ALA A 195 -4.87 9.84 0.86
CA ALA A 195 -3.44 9.87 0.94
C ALA A 195 -2.86 11.03 0.10
N SER A 196 -3.63 12.06 -0.26
CA SER A 196 -3.20 13.18 -1.13
C SER A 196 -1.94 13.89 -0.66
N TYR A 197 -1.67 13.87 0.64
CA TYR A 197 -0.45 14.39 1.26
C TYR A 197 0.64 13.34 1.47
N ALA A 198 0.36 12.08 1.14
CA ALA A 198 1.36 11.02 1.10
C ALA A 198 2.17 11.10 -0.19
N ALA A 199 3.47 10.84 -0.07
CA ALA A 199 4.33 10.53 -1.20
C ALA A 199 5.35 9.47 -0.80
N PHE A 200 5.76 8.65 -1.77
CA PHE A 200 6.81 7.66 -1.59
C PHE A 200 7.96 7.91 -2.55
N GLY A 201 9.16 7.71 -2.06
CA GLY A 201 10.38 7.67 -2.84
C GLY A 201 10.84 6.23 -2.93
N VAL A 202 11.01 5.71 -4.14
CA VAL A 202 11.52 4.36 -4.38
C VAL A 202 12.76 4.43 -5.26
N ASP A 203 13.69 3.49 -5.11
CA ASP A 203 14.90 3.47 -5.92
C ASP A 203 14.58 3.22 -7.41
N ASN A 204 15.46 3.67 -8.31
CA ASN A 204 15.21 3.57 -9.75
C ASN A 204 15.60 2.22 -10.38
N LEU A 205 16.35 1.37 -9.68
CA LEU A 205 16.83 0.08 -10.17
C LEU A 205 15.85 -1.05 -9.85
N TYR A 206 15.41 -1.13 -8.59
CA TYR A 206 14.61 -2.22 -8.05
C TYR A 206 13.23 -1.76 -7.59
N GLY A 207 13.00 -0.45 -7.54
CA GLY A 207 11.74 0.14 -7.08
C GLY A 207 11.45 -0.10 -5.61
N ILE A 208 12.46 -0.43 -4.81
CA ILE A 208 12.40 -0.63 -3.37
C ILE A 208 12.09 0.72 -2.71
N LEU A 209 11.15 0.70 -1.77
CA LEU A 209 10.80 1.85 -0.95
C LEU A 209 12.04 2.38 -0.22
N LEU A 210 12.33 3.67 -0.33
CA LEU A 210 13.45 4.31 0.36
C LEU A 210 12.99 5.40 1.32
N LYS A 211 11.86 6.04 1.02
CA LYS A 211 11.39 7.19 1.80
C LYS A 211 9.87 7.35 1.72
N VAL A 212 9.31 7.86 2.82
CA VAL A 212 7.90 8.20 2.95
C VAL A 212 7.77 9.63 3.43
N TRP A 213 6.76 10.35 2.94
CA TRP A 213 6.42 11.71 3.37
C TRP A 213 4.94 11.81 3.73
N GLY A 214 4.65 12.52 4.82
CA GLY A 214 3.30 12.82 5.28
C GLY A 214 2.60 11.57 5.83
N ALA A 215 1.98 10.82 4.93
CA ALA A 215 1.20 9.65 5.28
C ALA A 215 1.79 8.36 4.72
N TYR A 216 1.60 7.26 5.45
CA TYR A 216 1.99 5.93 5.02
C TYR A 216 0.82 4.97 5.06
N PHE A 217 0.70 4.18 4.00
CA PHE A 217 -0.24 3.08 3.93
C PHE A 217 0.50 1.80 3.58
N ASP A 218 0.60 0.92 4.57
CA ASP A 218 1.08 -0.44 4.44
C ASP A 218 0.13 -1.35 5.21
N PRO A 219 -0.57 -2.29 4.53
CA PRO A 219 -1.52 -3.18 5.18
C PRO A 219 -0.96 -3.95 6.37
N VAL A 220 0.32 -4.32 6.34
CA VAL A 220 0.95 -5.08 7.43
C VAL A 220 1.12 -4.18 8.66
N LEU A 221 1.69 -2.99 8.46
CA LEU A 221 1.87 -2.01 9.53
C LEU A 221 0.52 -1.55 10.09
N SER A 222 -0.48 -1.36 9.23
CA SER A 222 -1.85 -1.03 9.65
C SER A 222 -2.42 -2.09 10.59
N GLU A 223 -2.30 -3.38 10.26
CA GLU A 223 -2.80 -4.47 11.10
C GLU A 223 -2.05 -4.54 12.45
N MET A 224 -0.73 -4.35 12.44
CA MET A 224 0.08 -4.30 13.66
C MET A 224 -0.38 -3.17 14.60
N LEU A 225 -0.58 -1.97 14.06
CA LEU A 225 -1.01 -0.80 14.82
C LEU A 225 -2.46 -0.93 15.31
N ILE A 226 -3.36 -1.50 14.51
CA ILE A 226 -4.73 -1.82 14.96
C ILE A 226 -4.69 -2.77 16.16
N SER A 227 -3.90 -3.85 16.10
CA SER A 227 -3.74 -4.78 17.23
C SER A 227 -3.23 -4.07 18.48
N ILE A 228 -2.24 -3.18 18.33
CA ILE A 228 -1.71 -2.37 19.42
C ILE A 228 -2.79 -1.45 20.02
N ALA A 229 -3.61 -0.78 19.20
CA ALA A 229 -4.70 0.08 19.71
C ALA A 229 -5.68 -0.72 20.57
N VAL A 230 -6.06 -1.92 20.12
CA VAL A 230 -6.97 -2.82 20.85
C VAL A 230 -6.37 -3.13 22.22
N GLU A 231 -5.10 -3.51 22.27
CA GLU A 231 -4.40 -3.85 23.52
C GLU A 231 -4.29 -2.66 24.48
N LEU A 232 -4.01 -1.47 23.95
CA LEU A 232 -3.89 -0.23 24.75
C LEU A 232 -5.24 0.30 25.24
N GLY A 233 -6.35 -0.27 24.75
CA GLY A 233 -7.69 0.29 24.92
C GLY A 233 -7.74 1.72 24.40
N ALA A 234 -7.04 1.98 23.29
CA ALA A 234 -7.15 3.24 22.57
C ALA A 234 -8.61 3.41 22.13
N ASN A 235 -9.05 4.65 21.96
CA ASN A 235 -10.35 4.91 21.39
C ASN A 235 -10.37 4.41 19.94
N LEU A 236 -10.79 3.17 19.74
CA LEU A 236 -11.08 2.62 18.43
C LEU A 236 -12.41 3.21 17.95
N PRO A 237 -12.53 3.62 16.69
CA PRO A 237 -13.69 4.38 16.22
C PRO A 237 -15.01 3.59 16.16
N TRP A 238 -15.04 2.33 16.61
CA TRP A 238 -16.24 1.50 16.64
C TRP A 238 -17.39 2.02 17.52
N GLY A 239 -17.23 3.17 18.17
CA GLY A 239 -18.29 3.84 18.95
C GLY A 239 -18.67 5.25 18.48
N ARG A 240 -18.13 5.76 17.37
CA ARG A 240 -18.41 7.13 16.91
C ARG A 240 -18.89 7.14 15.47
N ARG A 241 -19.98 7.88 15.21
CA ARG A 241 -20.28 8.39 13.87
C ARG A 241 -19.03 9.07 13.31
N PRO A 242 -18.75 8.97 12.00
CA PRO A 242 -17.58 9.54 11.38
C PRO A 242 -17.41 11.02 11.71
N GLU A 243 -16.29 11.39 12.35
CA GLU A 243 -15.79 12.76 12.20
C GLU A 243 -15.18 12.84 10.80
N VAL A 244 -15.91 13.51 9.91
CA VAL A 244 -15.50 13.79 8.53
C VAL A 244 -14.17 14.55 8.56
N VAL A 245 -13.08 13.88 8.19
CA VAL A 245 -11.80 14.53 7.88
C VAL A 245 -11.58 14.42 6.37
N SER A 246 -11.58 15.59 5.72
CA SER A 246 -11.53 15.85 4.27
C SER A 246 -12.80 15.48 3.48
N LEU A 247 -13.75 16.40 3.47
CA LEU A 247 -14.84 16.45 2.50
C LEU A 247 -14.32 17.19 1.25
N LEU A 248 -13.76 16.49 0.26
CA LEU A 248 -13.45 17.10 -1.04
C LEU A 248 -14.72 17.12 -1.89
N ILE A 249 -15.70 17.95 -1.52
CA ILE A 249 -16.85 18.25 -2.38
C ILE A 249 -16.38 19.26 -3.42
N ARG A 250 -16.25 18.82 -4.67
CA ARG A 250 -16.24 19.75 -5.79
C ARG A 250 -17.62 20.42 -5.88
N GLY A 251 -17.73 21.65 -5.39
CA GLY A 251 -18.56 22.67 -6.04
C GLY A 251 -19.79 23.22 -5.30
N VAL A 252 -20.12 22.81 -4.07
CA VAL A 252 -21.22 23.46 -3.33
C VAL A 252 -20.90 23.52 -1.83
N PRO A 253 -20.89 24.71 -1.20
CA PRO A 253 -20.85 24.80 0.26
C PRO A 253 -22.22 24.38 0.80
N MET A 254 -22.27 23.28 1.55
CA MET A 254 -23.40 22.98 2.43
C MET A 254 -22.90 22.97 3.87
N GLU A 255 -23.41 23.91 4.67
CA GLU A 255 -23.43 23.76 6.12
C GLU A 255 -24.43 22.65 6.45
N ILE A 256 -23.95 21.51 6.95
CA ILE A 256 -24.82 20.47 7.49
C ILE A 256 -24.89 20.70 9.00
N SER A 257 -26.01 21.25 9.44
CA SER A 257 -26.35 21.39 10.86
C SER A 257 -26.67 20.04 11.47
N SER A 258 -26.24 19.84 12.71
CA SER A 258 -26.37 18.61 13.48
C SER A 258 -27.83 18.27 13.81
N PHE A 259 -28.23 17.03 13.53
CA PHE A 259 -29.34 16.32 14.21
C PHE A 259 -28.81 15.13 15.02
#